data_AF-A0A963WM33-F1
#
_entry.id   AF-A0A963WM33-F1
#
_cell.length_a   1.000
_cell.length_b   1.000
_cell.length_c   1.000
_cell.angle_alpha   90.00
_cell.angle_beta   90.00
_cell.angle_gamma   90.00
#
_symmetry.space_group_name_H-M   'P 1'
#
loop_
_entity.id
_entity.type
_entity.pdbx_description
1 polymer ?
#
loop_
_entity_poly.entity_id
_entity_poly.type
_entity_poly.pdbx_seq_one_letter_code
_entity_poly.pdbx_strand_id
1 'polypeptide(L)' 'MTQTTYEYMDVPGGSPIKMWTRGVPVDDKAREQLTKAAKMPFVFKHVAAMPDVHVGIGATV' A
#
# COMPACT_ATOMS: atom_id res chain seq x y z
N MET A 1 -0.73 12.83 21.56
CA MET A 1 -1.33 12.08 20.45
C MET A 1 -0.26 11.90 19.39
N THR A 2 0.26 10.70 19.20
CA THR A 2 1.27 10.40 18.17
C THR A 2 0.60 10.52 16.81
N GLN A 3 0.90 11.57 16.06
CA GLN A 3 0.49 11.69 14.67
C GLN A 3 1.17 10.56 13.89
N THR A 4 0.39 9.60 13.39
CA THR A 4 0.90 8.57 12.49
C THR A 4 1.36 9.25 11.20
N THR A 5 2.63 9.05 10.85
CA THR A 5 3.28 9.65 9.67
C THR A 5 2.78 9.05 8.34
N TYR A 6 1.96 8.00 8.39
CA TYR A 6 1.45 7.27 7.23
C TYR A 6 -0.08 7.33 7.15
N GLU A 7 -0.58 7.20 5.93
CA GLU A 7 -1.98 6.95 5.63
C GLU A 7 -2.28 5.45 5.77
N TYR A 8 -3.46 5.12 6.27
CA TYR A 8 -3.91 3.74 6.48
C TYR A 8 -5.03 3.43 5.50
N MET A 9 -4.83 2.39 4.69
CA MET A 9 -5.84 1.89 3.75
C MET A 9 -6.24 0.48 4.17
N ASP A 10 -7.51 0.32 4.54
CA ASP A 10 -8.10 -0.98 4.82
C ASP A 10 -8.36 -1.76 3.52
N VAL A 11 -8.02 -3.04 3.51
CA VAL A 11 -8.22 -3.92 2.35
C VAL A 11 -9.13 -5.09 2.76
N PRO A 12 -10.38 -5.12 2.28
CA PRO A 12 -11.30 -6.21 2.58
C PRO A 12 -10.73 -7.56 2.15
N GLY A 13 -10.67 -8.50 3.11
CA GLY A 13 -10.15 -9.85 2.88
C GLY A 13 -8.63 -9.93 2.73
N GLY A 14 -7.88 -8.92 3.16
CA GLY A 14 -6.41 -8.90 3.13
C GLY A 14 -5.80 -8.21 4.35
N SER A 15 -4.48 -8.05 4.33
CA SER A 15 -3.77 -7.21 5.29
C SER A 15 -3.91 -5.72 4.90
N PRO A 16 -3.95 -4.80 5.87
CA PRO A 16 -4.00 -3.36 5.56
C PRO A 16 -2.74 -2.85 4.86
N ILE A 17 -2.85 -1.72 4.18
CA ILE A 17 -1.73 -1.03 3.56
C ILE A 17 -1.41 0.24 4.37
N LYS A 18 -0.12 0.43 4.69
CA LYS A 18 0.41 1.67 5.27
C LYS A 18 1.16 2.43 4.18
N MET A 19 0.76 3.68 3.92
CA MET A 19 1.28 4.48 2.82
C MET A 19 1.97 5.73 3.33
N TRP A 20 3.23 5.93 2.94
CA TRP A 20 4.01 7.15 3.22
C TRP A 20 3.98 8.09 2.02
N THR A 21 2.80 8.33 1.45
CA THR A 21 2.60 9.05 0.18
C THR A 21 1.91 10.40 0.38
N ARG A 22 1.88 10.94 1.61
CA ARG A 22 1.23 12.22 1.89
C ARG A 22 1.85 13.34 1.05
N GLY A 23 1.04 13.96 0.19
CA GLY A 23 1.50 15.01 -0.73
C GLY A 23 2.13 14.48 -2.03
N VAL A 24 2.18 13.16 -2.22
CA VAL A 24 2.66 12.51 -3.44
C VAL A 24 1.50 11.71 -4.06
N PRO A 25 1.08 12.03 -5.30
CA PRO A 25 0.01 11.27 -5.95
C PRO A 25 0.47 9.84 -6.25
N VAL A 26 -0.40 8.88 -5.96
CA VAL A 26 -0.20 7.46 -6.29
C VAL A 26 -1.11 7.10 -7.45
N ASP A 27 -0.55 6.46 -8.49
CA ASP A 27 -1.29 5.94 -9.64
C ASP A 27 -2.30 4.87 -9.21
N ASP A 28 -3.50 4.87 -9.79
CA ASP A 28 -4.54 3.89 -9.47
C ASP A 28 -4.11 2.45 -9.77
N LYS A 29 -3.30 2.22 -10.81
CA LYS A 29 -2.73 0.90 -11.09
C LYS A 29 -1.76 0.45 -10.00
N ALA A 30 -1.02 1.38 -9.39
CA ALA A 30 -0.14 1.06 -8.27
C ALA A 30 -0.97 0.69 -7.03
N ARG A 31 -2.08 1.40 -6.78
CA ARG A 31 -3.04 1.04 -5.72
C ARG A 31 -3.67 -0.33 -5.93
N GLU A 32 -4.01 -0.69 -7.16
CA GLU A 32 -4.52 -2.02 -7.49
C GLU A 32 -3.48 -3.11 -7.20
N GLN A 33 -2.23 -2.90 -7.58
CA GLN A 33 -1.15 -3.85 -7.29
C GLN A 33 -0.90 -3.99 -5.79
N LEU A 34 -0.90 -2.90 -5.03
CA LEU A 34 -0.81 -2.93 -3.57
C LEU A 34 -1.98 -3.71 -2.95
N THR A 35 -3.20 -3.51 -3.47
CA THR A 35 -4.40 -4.22 -3.00
C THR A 35 -4.33 -5.73 -3.30
N LYS A 36 -3.79 -6.12 -4.46
CA LYS A 36 -3.55 -7.53 -4.80
C LYS A 36 -2.49 -8.14 -3.89
N ALA A 37 -1.37 -7.44 -3.66
CA ALA A 37 -0.32 -7.86 -2.76
C ALA A 37 -0.86 -8.05 -1.33
N ALA A 38 -1.66 -7.11 -0.84
CA ALA A 38 -2.30 -7.15 0.48
C ALA A 38 -3.20 -8.38 0.70
N LYS A 39 -3.77 -8.96 -0.37
CA LYS A 39 -4.62 -10.15 -0.31
C LYS A 39 -3.84 -11.47 -0.36
N MET A 40 -2.52 -11.45 -0.50
CA MET A 40 -1.74 -12.69 -0.54
C MET A 40 -1.75 -13.38 0.83
N PRO A 41 -1.88 -14.73 0.87
CA PRO A 41 -2.12 -15.48 2.11
C PRO A 41 -0.92 -15.49 3.07
N PHE A 42 0.24 -15.04 2.62
CA PHE A 42 1.48 -14.98 3.38
C PHE A 42 1.86 -13.55 3.82
N VAL A 43 1.04 -12.54 3.52
CA VAL A 43 1.30 -11.18 4.03
C VAL A 43 1.07 -11.16 5.53
N PHE A 44 2.09 -10.72 6.26
CA PHE A 44 2.02 -10.60 7.71
C PHE A 44 1.84 -9.14 8.12
N LYS A 45 0.77 -8.85 8.87
CA LYS A 45 0.41 -7.55 9.47
C LYS A 45 0.00 -6.44 8.49
N HIS A 46 0.80 -6.12 7.48
CA HIS A 46 0.52 -5.04 6.53
C HIS A 46 1.42 -5.08 5.29
N VAL A 47 0.99 -4.39 4.24
CA VAL A 47 1.84 -3.96 3.12
C VAL A 47 2.30 -2.52 3.35
N ALA A 48 3.53 -2.18 2.99
CA ALA A 48 4.06 -0.83 3.07
C ALA A 48 4.21 -0.23 1.66
N ALA A 49 3.77 1.01 1.47
CA ALA A 49 3.98 1.78 0.25
C ALA A 49 4.80 3.05 0.57
N MET A 50 5.88 3.25 -0.16
CA MET A 50 6.82 4.36 0.01
C MET A 50 6.46 5.55 -0.90
N PRO A 51 7.01 6.76 -0.67
CA PRO A 51 6.69 7.93 -1.50
C PRO A 51 7.04 7.76 -3.00
N ASP A 52 7.99 6.90 -3.33
CA ASP A 52 8.46 6.58 -4.68
C ASP A 52 7.66 5.46 -5.38
N VAL A 53 6.55 5.04 -4.76
CA VAL A 53 5.72 3.94 -5.24
C VAL A 53 5.20 4.20 -6.66
N HIS A 54 5.38 3.21 -7.53
CA HIS A 54 4.86 3.28 -8.90
C HIS A 54 4.50 1.90 -9.46
N VAL A 55 3.80 1.91 -10.59
CA VAL A 55 3.37 0.69 -11.26
C VAL A 55 4.59 -0.08 -11.75
N GLY A 56 4.73 -1.32 -11.31
CA GLY A 56 5.72 -2.25 -11.85
C GLY A 56 5.10 -3.33 -12.73
N ILE A 57 5.94 -4.22 -13.26
CA ILE A 57 5.47 -5.42 -13.95
C ILE A 57 5.31 -6.52 -12.90
N GLY A 58 4.06 -6.91 -12.63
CA GLY A 58 3.72 -7.97 -11.66
C GLY A 58 3.53 -7.47 -10.22
N ALA A 59 4.46 -6.67 -9.69
CA ALA A 59 4.36 -6.06 -8.36
C ALA A 59 4.64 -4.55 -8.42
N THR A 60 4.07 -3.81 -7.48
CA THR A 60 4.40 -2.39 -7.28
C THR A 60 5.88 -2.25 -6.93
N VAL A 61 6.55 -1.25 -7.50
CA VAL A 61 7.93 -0.89 -7.18
C VAL A 61 7.93 0.24 -6.18
#